data_AF-N8WU53-F1
#
_entry.id   AF-N8WU53-F1
#
_cell.length_a   1.000
_cell.length_b   1.000
_cell.length_c   1.000
_cell.angle_alpha   90.00
_cell.angle_beta   90.00
_cell.angle_gamma   90.00
#
_symmetry.space_group_name_H-M   'P 1'
#
loop_
_entity.id
_entity.type
_entity.pdbx_description
1 polymer ?
#
loop_
_entity_poly.entity_id
_entity_poly.type
_entity_poly.pdbx_seq_one_letter_code
_entity_poly.pdbx_strand_id
1 'polypeptide(L)'
;MSKAERISEHLRQFAKHQPCTLRLPGVCSDDAQHETTVMCHLSIGMRGVGMKVNDLFSIHACHTCHDALDRRRGDIEIDEGDVLKALCRTLELRMRAGLIQVKGMPQ
;
A
#
# COMPACT_ATOMS: atom_id res chain seq x y z
N MET A 1 10.92 4.41 17.00
CA MET A 1 9.69 3.60 16.89
C MET A 1 10.00 2.13 17.13
N SER A 2 9.38 1.51 18.13
CA SER A 2 9.37 0.06 18.38
C SER A 2 8.65 -0.70 17.25
N LYS A 3 8.66 -2.03 17.31
CA LYS A 3 7.88 -2.88 16.39
C LYS A 3 6.37 -2.64 16.54
N ALA A 4 5.89 -2.48 17.77
CA ALA A 4 4.48 -2.27 18.06
C ALA A 4 3.97 -0.94 17.50
N GLU A 5 4.79 0.12 17.58
CA GLU A 5 4.43 1.45 17.07
C GLU A 5 4.37 1.54 15.54
N ARG A 6 4.81 0.49 14.82
CA ARG A 6 4.85 0.45 13.35
C ARG A 6 3.74 -0.38 12.72
N ILE A 7 2.95 -1.10 13.53
CA ILE A 7 1.96 -2.06 13.07
C ILE A 7 0.57 -1.54 13.42
N SER A 8 -0.37 -1.61 12.46
CA SER A 8 -1.78 -1.26 12.67
C SER A 8 -2.68 -2.32 12.06
N GLU A 9 -3.46 -3.00 12.91
CA GLU A 9 -4.45 -3.98 12.46
C GLU A 9 -5.58 -3.30 11.67
N HIS A 10 -5.95 -2.08 12.04
CA HIS A 10 -6.97 -1.32 11.32
C HIS A 10 -6.55 -1.01 9.88
N LEU A 11 -5.29 -0.64 9.65
CA LEU A 11 -4.78 -0.42 8.29
C LEU A 11 -4.75 -1.72 7.47
N ARG A 12 -4.41 -2.85 8.10
CA ARG A 12 -4.39 -4.18 7.47
C ARG A 12 -5.77 -4.63 7.04
N GLN A 13 -6.74 -4.53 7.94
CA GLN A 13 -8.12 -4.91 7.64
C GLN A 13 -8.74 -3.94 6.64
N PHE A 14 -8.47 -2.64 6.76
CA PHE A 14 -8.99 -1.65 5.83
C PHE A 14 -8.54 -1.90 4.40
N ALA A 15 -7.31 -2.37 4.16
CA ALA A 15 -6.82 -2.62 2.80
C ALA A 15 -7.60 -3.70 2.04
N LYS A 16 -8.30 -4.62 2.75
CA LYS A 16 -9.13 -5.64 2.12
C LYS A 16 -10.32 -4.98 1.43
N HIS A 17 -10.67 -5.46 0.24
CA HIS A 17 -11.78 -4.93 -0.57
C HIS A 17 -11.62 -3.44 -0.92
N GLN A 18 -10.41 -2.89 -0.87
CA GLN A 18 -10.12 -1.53 -1.36
C GLN A 18 -9.56 -1.58 -2.77
N PRO A 19 -9.76 -0.52 -3.57
CA PRO A 19 -9.16 -0.46 -4.89
C PRO A 19 -7.64 -0.63 -4.83
N CYS A 20 -7.09 -1.36 -5.80
CA CYS A 20 -5.65 -1.35 -6.05
C CYS A 20 -5.23 0.09 -6.36
N THR A 21 -4.24 0.58 -5.61
CA THR A 21 -3.73 1.94 -5.75
C THR A 21 -2.54 2.04 -6.68
N LEU A 22 -1.82 0.92 -6.90
CA LEU A 22 -0.67 0.86 -7.81
C LEU A 22 -1.10 0.91 -9.28
N ARG A 23 -2.12 0.13 -9.67
CA ARG A 23 -2.75 0.17 -11.01
C ARG A 23 -1.76 0.11 -12.17
N LEU A 24 -0.78 -0.80 -12.10
CA LEU A 24 0.21 -0.99 -13.17
C LEU A 24 -0.49 -1.32 -14.50
N PRO A 25 -0.27 -0.53 -15.57
CA PRO A 25 -0.88 -0.79 -16.87
C PRO A 25 -0.54 -2.17 -17.42
N GLY A 26 -1.54 -2.91 -17.92
CA GLY A 26 -1.35 -4.26 -18.46
C GLY A 26 -1.03 -5.35 -17.44
N VAL A 27 -0.87 -5.00 -16.16
CA VAL A 27 -0.52 -5.93 -15.06
C VAL A 27 -1.63 -6.01 -14.03
N CYS A 28 -2.25 -4.87 -13.70
CA CYS A 28 -3.25 -4.78 -12.65
C CYS A 28 -4.47 -5.65 -12.95
N SER A 29 -4.75 -6.59 -12.05
CA SER A 29 -5.92 -7.50 -12.12
C SER A 29 -6.88 -7.23 -10.97
N ASP A 30 -7.10 -5.94 -10.66
CA ASP A 30 -8.09 -5.52 -9.66
C ASP A 30 -9.49 -5.66 -10.26
N ASP A 31 -10.35 -6.42 -9.60
CA ASP A 31 -11.74 -6.63 -9.98
C ASP A 31 -12.67 -5.60 -9.33
N ALA A 32 -13.98 -5.69 -9.61
CA ALA A 32 -14.96 -4.74 -9.07
C ALA A 32 -15.24 -4.92 -7.57
N GLN A 33 -14.87 -6.07 -6.99
CA GLN A 33 -15.03 -6.42 -5.58
C GLN A 33 -13.72 -6.26 -4.78
N HIS A 34 -12.62 -5.96 -5.47
CA HIS A 34 -11.28 -5.79 -4.94
C HIS A 34 -10.81 -6.97 -4.08
N GLU A 35 -11.21 -8.20 -4.42
CA GLU A 35 -11.04 -9.38 -3.55
C GLU A 35 -9.57 -9.69 -3.25
N THR A 36 -8.69 -9.44 -4.22
CA THR A 36 -7.28 -9.78 -4.11
C THR A 36 -6.42 -8.63 -3.55
N THR A 37 -7.03 -7.48 -3.24
CA THR A 37 -6.28 -6.32 -2.75
C THR A 37 -5.91 -6.47 -1.28
N VAL A 38 -4.63 -6.28 -1.00
CA VAL A 38 -4.05 -6.37 0.36
C VAL A 38 -3.12 -5.18 0.63
N MET A 39 -2.72 -5.05 1.89
CA MET A 39 -1.74 -4.05 2.32
C MET A 39 -0.30 -4.53 1.99
N CYS A 40 0.40 -3.79 1.14
CA CYS A 40 1.75 -4.11 0.67
C CYS A 40 2.77 -3.08 1.15
N HIS A 41 3.78 -3.52 1.90
CA HIS A 41 4.84 -2.65 2.42
C HIS A 41 5.79 -2.18 1.34
N LEU A 42 6.11 -0.87 1.34
CA LEU A 42 7.07 -0.32 0.39
C LEU A 42 8.51 -0.63 0.79
N SER A 43 9.36 -0.88 -0.22
CA SER A 43 10.78 -1.22 -0.05
C SER A 43 11.71 0.00 -0.05
N ILE A 44 11.36 1.07 0.68
CA ILE A 44 11.98 2.42 0.60
C ILE A 44 13.20 2.67 1.52
N GLY A 45 14.06 1.68 1.76
CA GLY A 45 15.29 1.88 2.56
C GLY A 45 15.10 2.18 4.06
N MET A 46 13.87 2.42 4.52
CA MET A 46 13.52 2.67 5.93
C MET A 46 13.31 1.38 6.75
N ARG A 47 13.86 0.26 6.29
CA ARG A 47 13.74 -1.05 6.95
C ARG A 47 15.11 -1.57 7.39
N GLY A 48 15.17 -2.15 8.58
CA GLY A 48 16.32 -2.96 9.00
C GLY A 48 16.24 -4.37 8.41
N VAL A 49 17.27 -5.19 8.66
CA VAL A 49 17.32 -6.59 8.25
C VAL A 49 16.12 -7.34 8.83
N GLY A 50 15.33 -8.01 7.98
CA GLY A 50 14.15 -8.77 8.39
C GLY A 50 12.97 -7.92 8.90
N MET A 51 13.03 -6.59 8.82
CA MET A 51 11.95 -5.72 9.26
C MET A 51 11.11 -5.19 8.10
N LYS A 52 9.83 -4.96 8.36
CA LYS A 52 8.96 -4.16 7.49
C LYS A 52 9.04 -2.69 7.89
N VAL A 53 8.76 -1.80 6.94
CA VAL A 53 8.54 -0.37 7.22
C VAL A 53 7.25 -0.20 8.04
N ASN A 54 7.01 1.03 8.54
CA ASN A 54 5.75 1.37 9.19
C ASN A 54 4.56 1.03 8.26
N ASP A 55 3.47 0.48 8.80
CA ASP A 55 2.23 0.19 8.07
C ASP A 55 1.65 1.45 7.38
N LEU A 56 1.97 2.66 7.86
CA LEU A 56 1.65 3.91 7.17
C LEU A 56 2.32 4.01 5.79
N PHE A 57 3.54 3.48 5.64
CA PHE A 57 4.30 3.43 4.39
C PHE A 57 4.02 2.13 3.61
N SER A 58 2.74 1.86 3.42
CA SER A 58 2.24 0.73 2.63
C SER A 58 1.18 1.21 1.66
N ILE A 59 0.97 0.44 0.60
CA ILE A 59 -0.03 0.71 -0.44
C ILE A 59 -1.08 -0.41 -0.46
N HIS A 60 -2.23 -0.14 -1.08
CA HIS A 60 -3.17 -1.20 -1.44
C HIS A 60 -2.80 -1.75 -2.82
N ALA A 61 -2.52 -3.04 -2.93
CA ALA A 61 -2.23 -3.68 -4.22
C ALA A 61 -2.95 -5.02 -4.37
N CYS A 62 -3.52 -5.25 -5.55
CA CYS A 62 -4.00 -6.57 -5.95
C CYS A 62 -2.83 -7.54 -6.11
N HIS A 63 -3.11 -8.85 -6.16
CA HIS A 63 -2.08 -9.88 -6.17
C HIS A 63 -1.03 -9.73 -7.29
N THR A 64 -1.43 -9.39 -8.52
CA THR A 64 -0.48 -9.21 -9.64
C THR A 64 0.41 -7.99 -9.48
N CYS A 65 -0.15 -6.86 -9.03
CA CYS A 65 0.61 -5.66 -8.73
C CYS A 65 1.56 -5.88 -7.54
N HIS A 66 1.13 -6.64 -6.54
CA HIS A 66 1.95 -7.02 -5.39
C HIS A 66 3.13 -7.89 -5.80
N ASP A 67 2.92 -8.87 -6.68
CA ASP A 67 4.00 -9.73 -7.22
C ASP A 67 5.03 -8.92 -8.01
N ALA A 68 4.59 -7.95 -8.79
CA ALA A 68 5.47 -7.03 -9.48
C ALA A 68 6.28 -6.17 -8.49
N LEU A 69 5.62 -5.58 -7.48
CA LEU A 69 6.26 -4.75 -6.45
C LEU A 69 7.33 -5.52 -5.65
N ASP A 70 7.05 -6.78 -5.34
CA ASP A 70 7.98 -7.67 -4.64
C ASP A 70 9.10 -8.21 -5.53
N ARG A 71 9.15 -7.79 -6.81
CA ARG A 71 10.11 -8.25 -7.82
C ARG A 71 10.05 -9.77 -8.06
N ARG A 72 8.87 -10.39 -7.86
CA ARG A 72 8.59 -11.77 -8.27
C ARG A 72 8.37 -11.87 -9.78
N ARG A 73 8.11 -10.74 -10.43
CA ARG A 73 7.99 -10.55 -11.89
C ARG A 73 9.08 -9.60 -12.37
N GLY A 74 10.23 -10.15 -12.77
CA GLY A 74 11.38 -9.37 -13.21
C GLY A 74 11.22 -8.68 -14.57
N ASP A 75 10.15 -9.01 -15.30
CA ASP A 75 9.75 -8.42 -16.58
C ASP A 75 9.01 -7.08 -16.45
N ILE A 76 8.61 -6.71 -15.23
CA ILE A 76 7.81 -5.53 -14.97
C ILE A 76 8.68 -4.49 -14.28
N GLU A 77 8.92 -3.37 -14.95
CA GLU A 77 9.53 -2.21 -14.34
C GLU A 77 8.47 -1.38 -13.59
N ILE A 78 8.80 -0.99 -12.37
CA ILE A 78 7.99 -0.10 -11.55
C ILE A 78 8.90 1.06 -11.17
N ASP A 79 8.49 2.28 -11.53
CA ASP A 79 9.25 3.47 -11.18
C ASP A 79 8.82 4.06 -9.82
N GLU A 80 9.61 4.99 -9.31
CA GLU A 80 9.33 5.68 -8.04
C GLU A 80 8.05 6.52 -8.11
N GLY A 81 7.69 7.01 -9.30
CA GLY A 81 6.47 7.77 -9.54
C GLY A 81 5.20 6.92 -9.42
N ASP A 82 5.22 5.67 -9.86
CA ASP A 82 4.14 4.71 -9.69
C ASP A 82 3.92 4.41 -8.21
N VAL A 83 5.01 4.15 -7.48
CA VAL A 83 4.98 3.93 -6.03
C VAL A 83 4.46 5.16 -5.29
N LEU A 84 4.91 6.36 -5.66
CA LEU A 84 4.48 7.62 -5.06
C LEU A 84 2.99 7.87 -5.29
N LYS A 85 2.50 7.71 -6.53
CA LYS A 85 1.07 7.83 -6.86
C LYS A 85 0.23 6.83 -6.05
N ALA A 86 0.69 5.59 -5.93
CA ALA A 86 0.00 4.55 -5.16
C ALA A 86 -0.06 4.90 -3.67
N LEU A 87 1.03 5.40 -3.11
CA LEU A 87 1.10 5.87 -1.73
C LEU A 87 0.13 7.03 -1.50
N CYS A 88 0.14 8.06 -2.35
CA CYS A 88 -0.78 9.20 -2.22
C CYS A 88 -2.25 8.77 -2.25
N ARG A 89 -2.64 7.91 -3.21
CA ARG A 89 -4.00 7.35 -3.30
C ARG A 89 -4.37 6.55 -2.05
N THR A 90 -3.44 5.74 -1.54
CA THR A 90 -3.68 4.92 -0.34
C THR A 90 -3.87 5.80 0.90
N LEU A 91 -3.02 6.81 1.08
CA LEU A 91 -3.14 7.76 2.19
C LEU A 91 -4.46 8.53 2.10
N GLU A 92 -4.88 8.94 0.91
CA GLU A 92 -6.16 9.61 0.70
C GLU A 92 -7.36 8.72 1.10
N LEU A 93 -7.38 7.45 0.69
CA LEU A 93 -8.41 6.49 1.11
C LEU A 93 -8.46 6.33 2.63
N ARG A 94 -7.29 6.25 3.27
CA ARG A 94 -7.17 6.11 4.73
C ARG A 94 -7.62 7.36 5.47
N MET A 95 -7.33 8.56 4.94
CA MET A 95 -7.83 9.83 5.48
C MET A 95 -9.36 9.89 5.38
N ARG A 96 -9.93 9.57 4.21
CA ARG A 96 -11.40 9.53 4.02
C ARG A 96 -12.09 8.50 4.92
N ALA A 97 -11.41 7.42 5.27
CA ALA A 97 -11.91 6.42 6.21
C ALA A 97 -11.68 6.78 7.69
N GLY A 98 -11.08 7.95 7.99
CA GLY A 98 -10.78 8.38 9.36
C GLY A 98 -9.64 7.63 10.05
N LEU A 99 -8.87 6.83 9.30
CA LEU A 99 -7.74 6.03 9.80
C LEU A 99 -6.45 6.83 9.92
N ILE A 100 -6.37 7.95 9.21
CA ILE A 100 -5.31 8.95 9.33
C ILE A 100 -5.97 10.27 9.66
N GLN A 101 -5.58 10.87 10.78
CA GLN A 101 -6.06 12.18 11.19
C GLN A 101 -4.90 13.16 11.17
N VAL A 102 -5.09 14.29 10.51
CA VAL A 102 -4.12 15.38 10.46
C VAL A 102 -4.66 16.52 11.30
N LYS A 103 -3.90 16.96 12.30
CA LYS A 103 -4.29 18.05 13.19
C LYS A 103 -4.62 19.30 12.38
N GLY A 104 -5.83 19.83 12.56
CA GLY A 104 -6.31 21.04 11.88
C GLY A 104 -6.93 20.80 10.50
N MET A 105 -6.93 19.57 9.97
CA MET A 105 -7.71 19.22 8.79
C MET A 105 -9.10 18.70 9.21
N PRO A 106 -10.19 19.16 8.57
CA PRO A 106 -11.51 18.59 8.77
C PRO A 106 -11.51 17.12 8.33
N GLN A 107 -12.32 16.32 9.01
CA GLN A 107 -12.49 14.89 8.73
C GLN A 107 -13.69 14.68 7.80
#